data_AF-A0A7J4SF48-F1
#
_entry.id   AF-A0A7J4SF48-F1
#
_cell.length_a   1.000
_cell.length_b   1.000
_cell.length_c   1.000
_cell.angle_alpha   90.00
_cell.angle_beta   90.00
_cell.angle_gamma   90.00
#
_symmetry.space_group_name_H-M   'P 1'
#
loop_
_entity.id
_entity.type
_entity.pdbx_description
1 polymer ?
#
loop_
_entity_poly.entity_id
_entity_poly.type
_entity_poly.pdbx_seq_one_letter_code
_entity_poly.pdbx_strand_id
1 'polypeptide(L)' 'KMIRLSEEDEPAIFATTRMPGSILENVILDAEGIPDFNDGKLTENTRGSYPIDFIENRI' A
#
# COMPACT_ATOMS: atom_id res chain seq x y z
N LYS A 1 2.31 7.46 0.59
CA LYS A 1 3.53 6.88 1.20
C LYS A 1 3.07 5.61 1.90
N MET A 2 3.77 4.49 1.78
CA MET A 2 3.25 3.20 2.26
C MET A 2 3.83 2.75 3.60
N ILE A 3 4.95 3.34 4.05
CA ILE A 3 5.54 2.96 5.34
C ILE A 3 4.58 3.29 6.47
N ARG A 4 4.38 2.32 7.38
CA ARG A 4 3.42 2.33 8.49
C ARG A 4 1.96 2.49 8.04
N LEU A 5 1.62 2.17 6.79
CA LEU A 5 0.24 2.10 6.34
C LEU A 5 -0.50 1.01 7.12
N SER A 6 -1.63 1.36 7.71
CA SER A 6 -2.47 0.44 8.48
C SER A 6 -3.92 0.50 7.98
N GLU A 7 -4.64 -0.62 8.12
CA GLU A 7 -6.06 -0.69 7.78
C GLU A 7 -6.93 0.16 8.72
N GLU A 8 -6.47 0.40 9.95
CA GLU A 8 -7.18 1.21 10.95
C GLU A 8 -7.09 2.71 10.64
N ASP A 9 -5.88 3.21 10.33
CA ASP A 9 -5.64 4.63 10.12
C ASP A 9 -6.07 5.10 8.72
N GLU A 10 -5.84 4.25 7.70
CA GLU A 10 -6.06 4.60 6.29
C GLU A 10 -6.77 3.46 5.52
N PRO A 11 -8.00 3.06 5.90
CA PRO A 11 -8.67 1.87 5.38
C PRO A 11 -8.85 1.88 3.86
N ALA A 12 -9.21 3.03 3.28
CA ALA A 12 -9.44 3.15 1.85
C ALA A 12 -8.14 2.95 1.04
N ILE A 13 -7.03 3.53 1.51
CA ILE A 13 -5.71 3.40 0.86
C ILE A 13 -5.18 2.00 1.06
N PHE A 14 -5.30 1.44 2.26
CA PHE A 14 -4.89 0.07 2.56
C PHE A 14 -5.63 -0.95 1.67
N ALA A 15 -6.94 -0.78 1.44
CA ALA A 15 -7.71 -1.62 0.54
C ALA A 15 -7.14 -1.64 -0.90
N THR A 16 -6.65 -0.49 -1.39
CA THR A 16 -6.06 -0.43 -2.75
C THR A 16 -4.84 -1.34 -2.92
N THR A 17 -4.10 -1.63 -1.84
CA THR A 17 -2.87 -2.44 -1.90
C THR A 17 -3.12 -3.90 -2.32
N ARG A 18 -4.36 -4.36 -2.18
CA ARG A 18 -4.82 -5.71 -2.53
C ARG A 18 -5.56 -5.77 -3.87
N MET A 19 -5.74 -4.62 -4.54
CA MET A 19 -6.49 -4.54 -5.79
C MET A 19 -5.59 -4.79 -7.01
N PRO A 20 -6.02 -5.62 -7.97
CA PRO A 20 -5.30 -5.78 -9.23
C PRO A 20 -5.11 -4.44 -9.95
N GLY A 21 -3.89 -4.15 -10.38
CA GLY A 21 -3.53 -2.88 -11.03
C GLY A 21 -2.87 -1.86 -10.10
N SER A 22 -2.86 -2.11 -8.79
CA SER A 22 -2.02 -1.37 -7.86
C SER A 22 -0.56 -1.82 -7.97
N ILE A 23 0.36 -0.86 -7.91
CA ILE A 23 1.81 -1.08 -7.95
C ILE A 23 2.38 -0.61 -6.61
N LEU A 24 3.06 -1.52 -5.92
CA LEU A 24 3.83 -1.22 -4.71
C LEU A 24 5.31 -1.12 -5.06
N GLU A 25 5.97 -0.06 -4.59
CA GLU A 25 7.37 0.25 -4.89
C GLU A 25 8.18 0.25 -3.59
N ASN A 26 9.25 -0.55 -3.59
CA ASN A 26 10.17 -0.73 -2.45
C ASN A 26 9.51 -1.24 -1.17
N VAL A 27 8.33 -1.87 -1.26
CA VAL A 27 7.66 -2.55 -0.15
C VAL A 27 8.10 -4.02 -0.13
N ILE A 28 8.48 -4.52 1.05
CA ILE A 28 8.84 -5.93 1.24
C ILE A 28 7.57 -6.77 1.28
N LEU A 29 7.60 -7.92 0.63
CA LEU A 29 6.54 -8.94 0.71
C LEU A 29 7.08 -10.16 1.47
N ASP A 30 6.22 -10.83 2.23
CA ASP A 30 6.52 -12.13 2.81
C ASP A 30 6.42 -13.27 1.76
N ALA A 31 6.55 -14.52 2.20
CA ALA A 31 6.55 -15.68 1.32
C ALA A 31 5.18 -15.93 0.67
N GLU A 32 4.11 -15.43 1.29
CA GLU A 32 2.72 -15.50 0.89
C GLU A 32 2.31 -14.30 0.00
N GLY A 33 3.23 -13.33 -0.19
CA GLY A 33 3.00 -12.13 -0.99
C GLY A 33 2.28 -11.01 -0.22
N ILE A 34 2.20 -11.10 1.10
CA ILE A 34 1.58 -10.08 1.95
C ILE A 34 2.60 -8.94 2.17
N PRO A 35 2.24 -7.68 1.91
CA PRO A 35 3.14 -6.56 2.13
C PRO A 35 3.40 -6.29 3.62
N ASP A 36 4.67 -6.14 4.00
CA ASP A 36 5.07 -5.61 5.30
C ASP A 36 5.30 -4.09 5.20
N PHE A 37 4.30 -3.32 5.61
CA PHE A 37 4.36 -1.86 5.60
C PHE A 37 5.24 -1.29 6.72
N ASN A 38 5.71 -2.09 7.68
CA ASN A 38 6.60 -1.61 8.74
C ASN A 38 8.08 -1.86 8.44
N ASP A 39 8.40 -2.64 7.40
CA ASP A 39 9.77 -2.88 6.97
C ASP A 39 10.30 -1.74 6.07
N GLY A 40 11.13 -0.88 6.66
CA GLY A 40 11.83 0.21 5.98
C GLY A 40 13.27 -0.12 5.54
N LYS A 41 13.68 -1.40 5.53
CA LYS A 41 15.08 -1.80 5.32
C LYS A 41 15.66 -1.37 3.98
N LEU A 42 14.82 -1.22 2.94
CA LEU A 42 15.24 -0.64 1.66
C LEU A 42 15.16 0.89 1.70
N THR A 43 14.05 1.45 2.21
CA THR A 43 13.81 2.89 2.33
C THR A 43 12.57 3.17 3.18
N GLU A 44 12.53 4.32 3.86
CA GLU A 44 11.30 4.85 4.51
C GLU A 44 10.34 5.51 3.51
N ASN A 45 10.77 5.80 2.27
CA ASN A 45 9.93 6.45 1.25
C ASN A 45 9.26 5.40 0.33
N THR A 46 8.70 4.34 0.90
CA THR A 46 7.94 3.36 0.13
C THR A 46 6.70 4.01 -0.51
N ARG A 47 6.36 3.58 -1.73
CA ARG A 47 5.31 4.19 -2.55
C ARG A 47 4.33 3.14 -3.06
N GLY A 48 3.12 3.61 -3.33
CA GLY A 48 2.04 2.86 -3.93
C GLY A 48 1.39 3.73 -4.98
N SER A 49 1.07 3.15 -6.13
CA SER A 49 0.31 3.79 -7.19
C SER A 49 -0.89 2.91 -7.53
N TYR A 50 -2.05 3.52 -7.70
CA TYR A 50 -3.30 2.85 -7.99
C TYR A 50 -4.20 3.79 -8.79
N PRO A 51 -5.11 3.26 -9.63
CA PRO A 51 -6.09 4.06 -10.33
C PRO A 51 -6.86 4.98 -9.39
N ILE A 52 -7.13 6.19 -9.88
CA ILE A 52 -7.98 7.15 -9.20
C ILE A 52 -9.47 6.75 -9.23
N ASP A 53 -9.85 5.48 -9.45
CA ASP A 53 -11.23 5.00 -9.25
C ASP A 53 -11.41 4.01 -8.07
N PHE A 54 -10.34 3.40 -7.55
CA PHE A 54 -10.31 2.50 -6.36
C PHE A 54 -10.74 3.04 -4.96
N ILE A 55 -10.48 4.30 -4.61
CA ILE A 55 -10.99 5.02 -3.44
C ILE A 55 -12.43 5.44 -3.73
N GLU A 56 -13.39 4.88 -3.00
CA GLU A 56 -14.77 5.35 -3.03
C GLU A 56 -14.86 6.69 -2.26
N ASN A 57 -15.62 7.67 -2.76
CA ASN A 57 -15.71 9.08 -2.29
C ASN A 57 -14.60 10.04 -2.75
N ARG A 58 -14.37 10.11 -4.05
CA ARG A 58 -13.57 11.17 -4.67
C ARG A 58 -14.54 12.23 -5.17
N ILE A 59 -14.67 13.32 -4.43
CA ILE A 59 -15.43 14.51 -4.84
C ILE A 59 -14.53 15.37 -5.72
#